data_AF-A0A8C9ZH27-F1
#
_entry.id   AF-A0A8C9ZH27-F1
#
_cell.length_a   1.000
_cell.length_b   1.000
_cell.length_c   1.000
_cell.angle_alpha   90.00
_cell.angle_beta   90.00
_cell.angle_gamma   90.00
#
_symmetry.space_group_name_H-M   'P 1'
#
loop_
_entity.id
_entity.type
_entity.pdbx_description
1 polymer ?
#
loop_
_entity_poly.entity_id
_entity_poly.type
_entity_poly.pdbx_seq_one_letter_code
_entity_poly.pdbx_strand_id
1 'polypeptide(L)'
;MKSVKRLAEAAEDADLYHEYNETLEFEYFNSMLINSVDEDGNSVSLGGEFPLEKNEHFDKLPVNTQLSNIQVPTNVYNRDPAILNGAYMSEALNDVFIDNFKKDPTLTWQYFGSATGFFRLYPGIQWIPDENGVVTFDCRNRNWYIQAATSPKDVIIVVDVSGSMKGLRLTIAKHTINTILDTLGENDFVNIIAYSDYVRYVEPCFKGTLVQADLDNREVTRAHTHTHTHTHTHTHREETQARQLINSLNLSQGQGSLCNQAIMLITDGAMEDFQDVFEEFNWPERRVRVFTYLIGREVTFAENVKWIACNNKGYYTHVSTLADVQENVMEYLHVLSRPMVINHDHDIIWTEAYMDTVAQSLLLMTSVAMPVFSKKKETLSHGILLGVVGTDVALKELMRLVSRYKLGVHGYGYLLTNNGYILSHPDLRPLVQTKIVLNWNDVFRRENFSG
;
A
#
# COMPACT_ATOMS: atom_id res chain seq x y z
N MET A 1 -8.10 -18.20 -4.25
CA MET A 1 -8.18 -17.87 -5.70
C MET A 1 -9.62 -17.83 -6.23
N LYS A 2 -10.34 -18.95 -6.40
CA LYS A 2 -11.72 -18.94 -6.95
C LYS A 2 -12.71 -18.06 -6.17
N SER A 3 -12.59 -18.01 -4.85
CA SER A 3 -13.43 -17.15 -4.00
C SER A 3 -13.16 -15.66 -4.23
N VAL A 4 -11.88 -15.28 -4.33
CA VAL A 4 -11.45 -13.90 -4.63
C VAL A 4 -11.90 -13.47 -6.02
N LYS A 5 -11.77 -14.34 -7.03
CA LYS A 5 -12.24 -14.04 -8.38
C LYS A 5 -13.74 -13.75 -8.43
N ARG A 6 -14.55 -14.54 -7.73
CA ARG A 6 -16.00 -14.31 -7.62
C ARG A 6 -16.32 -13.00 -6.90
N LEU A 7 -15.56 -12.63 -5.88
CA LEU A 7 -15.71 -11.35 -5.19
C LEU A 7 -15.36 -10.17 -6.10
N ALA A 8 -14.27 -10.27 -6.85
CA ALA A 8 -13.88 -9.24 -7.81
C ALA A 8 -14.96 -9.07 -8.88
N GLU A 9 -15.39 -10.16 -9.53
CA GLU A 9 -16.45 -10.12 -10.55
C GLU A 9 -17.74 -9.50 -10.02
N ALA A 10 -18.18 -9.91 -8.82
CA ALA A 10 -19.37 -9.35 -8.19
C ALA A 10 -19.23 -7.85 -7.86
N ALA A 11 -18.03 -7.40 -7.44
CA ALA A 11 -17.77 -6.00 -7.19
C ALA A 11 -17.77 -5.16 -8.48
N GLU A 12 -17.16 -5.66 -9.55
CA GLU A 12 -17.15 -4.97 -10.83
C GLU A 12 -18.55 -4.87 -11.45
N ASP A 13 -19.34 -5.93 -11.33
CA ASP A 13 -20.71 -5.96 -11.84
C ASP A 13 -21.63 -5.05 -11.01
N ALA A 14 -21.46 -5.02 -9.69
CA ALA A 14 -22.22 -4.11 -8.84
C ALA A 14 -21.86 -2.63 -9.09
N ASP A 15 -20.59 -2.28 -9.40
CA ASP A 15 -20.27 -0.92 -9.86
C ASP A 15 -20.92 -0.62 -11.22
N LEU A 16 -20.88 -1.56 -12.17
CA LEU A 16 -21.44 -1.37 -13.51
C LEU A 16 -22.92 -0.98 -13.50
N TYR A 17 -23.71 -1.53 -12.57
CA TYR A 17 -25.14 -1.24 -12.41
C TYR A 17 -25.44 -0.10 -11.43
N HIS A 18 -24.44 0.41 -10.71
CA HIS A 18 -24.62 1.50 -9.74
C HIS A 18 -24.40 2.88 -10.39
N GLU A 19 -25.39 3.75 -10.27
CA GLU A 19 -25.28 5.16 -10.66
C GLU A 19 -24.97 6.03 -9.44
N TYR A 20 -23.99 6.93 -9.60
CA TYR A 20 -23.55 7.80 -8.51
C TYR A 20 -24.64 8.80 -8.13
N ASN A 21 -24.96 8.89 -6.84
CA ASN A 21 -25.96 9.80 -6.30
C ASN A 21 -25.40 10.59 -5.11
N GLU A 22 -25.26 11.92 -5.26
CA GLU A 22 -24.72 12.80 -4.22
C GLU A 22 -25.63 12.93 -2.99
N THR A 23 -26.94 12.76 -3.15
CA THR A 23 -27.93 12.89 -2.07
C THR A 23 -28.37 11.54 -1.51
N LEU A 24 -27.58 10.49 -1.73
CA LEU A 24 -27.89 9.16 -1.21
C LEU A 24 -27.79 9.14 0.32
N GLU A 25 -28.90 8.85 0.99
CA GLU A 25 -28.91 8.52 2.41
C GLU A 25 -28.90 7.00 2.56
N PHE A 26 -27.78 6.47 3.06
CA PHE A 26 -27.59 5.04 3.25
C PHE A 26 -26.98 4.76 4.63
N GLU A 27 -27.58 3.85 5.38
CA GLU A 27 -27.08 3.40 6.68
C GLU A 27 -26.37 2.06 6.54
N TYR A 28 -25.18 1.96 7.12
CA TYR A 28 -24.39 0.74 7.18
C TYR A 28 -23.86 0.50 8.59
N PHE A 29 -23.47 -0.74 8.88
CA PHE A 29 -22.85 -1.08 10.16
C PHE A 29 -21.40 -0.63 10.19
N ASN A 30 -21.11 0.40 10.97
CA ASN A 30 -19.74 0.87 11.21
C ASN A 30 -19.10 0.05 12.32
N SER A 31 -17.97 -0.59 12.03
CA SER A 31 -17.28 -1.52 12.94
C SER A 31 -16.84 -0.91 14.27
N MET A 32 -16.69 0.42 14.34
CA MET A 32 -16.35 1.17 15.55
C MET A 32 -17.56 1.53 16.41
N LEU A 33 -18.73 1.68 15.78
CA LEU A 33 -19.94 2.21 16.41
C LEU A 33 -20.94 1.10 16.73
N ILE A 34 -20.76 -0.12 16.19
CA ILE A 34 -21.68 -1.22 16.45
C ILE A 34 -21.84 -1.49 17.95
N ASN A 35 -23.08 -1.74 18.36
CA ASN A 35 -23.46 -1.97 19.77
C ASN A 35 -23.11 -0.83 20.74
N SER A 36 -22.75 0.36 20.25
CA SER A 36 -22.60 1.55 21.10
C SER A 36 -23.95 2.24 21.30
N VAL A 37 -24.15 2.77 22.51
CA VAL A 37 -25.37 3.49 22.90
C VAL A 37 -25.01 4.90 23.34
N ASP A 38 -25.86 5.86 22.99
CA ASP A 38 -25.78 7.25 23.43
C ASP A 38 -26.18 7.38 24.91
N GLU A 39 -25.98 8.58 25.48
CA GLU A 39 -26.34 8.90 26.88
C GLU A 39 -27.81 8.62 27.22
N ASP A 40 -28.69 8.70 26.21
CA ASP A 40 -30.13 8.43 26.29
C ASP A 40 -30.50 6.95 26.10
N GLY A 41 -29.51 6.06 25.90
CA GLY A 41 -29.72 4.63 25.68
C GLY A 41 -30.17 4.22 24.27
N ASN A 42 -30.20 5.17 23.32
CA ASN A 42 -30.46 4.89 21.90
C ASN A 42 -29.18 4.42 21.20
N SER A 43 -29.29 3.59 20.17
CA SER A 43 -28.13 3.20 19.35
C SER A 43 -27.57 4.40 18.60
N VAL A 44 -26.25 4.56 18.62
CA VAL A 44 -25.55 5.60 17.87
C VAL A 44 -25.82 5.42 16.37
N SER A 45 -25.89 6.52 15.61
CA SER A 45 -26.03 6.45 14.14
C SER A 45 -24.90 5.62 13.52
N LEU A 46 -25.21 4.71 12.59
CA LEU A 46 -24.31 3.69 12.02
C LEU A 46 -23.82 2.61 13.01
N GLY A 47 -24.27 2.65 14.27
CA GLY A 47 -24.01 1.63 15.27
C GLY A 47 -24.95 0.45 15.13
N GLY A 48 -26.25 0.67 15.29
CA GLY A 48 -27.27 -0.38 15.20
C GLY A 48 -27.03 -1.58 16.15
N GLU A 49 -27.98 -2.51 16.17
CA GLU A 49 -27.81 -3.77 16.90
C GLU A 49 -27.10 -4.78 15.99
N PHE A 50 -25.91 -5.24 16.40
CA PHE A 50 -25.11 -6.17 15.62
C PHE A 50 -24.73 -7.39 16.49
N PRO A 51 -25.45 -8.53 16.36
CA PRO A 51 -25.23 -9.69 17.21
C PRO A 51 -23.86 -10.32 16.92
N LEU A 52 -23.03 -10.46 17.95
CA LEU A 52 -21.71 -11.05 17.86
C LEU A 52 -21.64 -12.35 18.66
N GLU A 53 -21.19 -13.43 18.02
CA GLU A 53 -21.04 -14.74 18.63
C GLU A 53 -19.57 -15.16 18.62
N LYS A 54 -19.12 -15.78 19.72
CA LYS A 54 -17.74 -16.27 19.79
C LYS A 54 -17.57 -17.49 18.89
N ASN A 55 -16.57 -17.44 18.00
CA ASN A 55 -16.32 -18.52 17.06
C ASN A 55 -14.91 -19.09 17.22
N GLU A 56 -14.79 -20.41 17.37
CA GLU A 56 -13.49 -21.09 17.56
C GLU A 56 -12.56 -20.96 16.34
N HIS A 57 -13.11 -20.87 15.13
CA HIS A 57 -12.33 -20.68 13.91
C HIS A 57 -11.58 -19.34 13.89
N PHE A 58 -12.19 -18.33 14.50
CA PHE A 58 -11.66 -16.97 14.62
C PHE A 58 -11.04 -16.75 16.01
N ASP A 59 -10.33 -17.74 16.56
CA ASP A 59 -9.65 -17.63 17.87
C ASP A 59 -10.56 -17.17 19.03
N LYS A 60 -11.83 -17.60 19.01
CA LYS A 60 -12.88 -17.24 19.99
C LYS A 60 -13.25 -15.75 20.00
N LEU A 61 -12.95 -15.05 18.92
CA LEU A 61 -13.38 -13.67 18.72
C LEU A 61 -14.90 -13.60 18.54
N PRO A 62 -15.54 -12.54 19.06
CA PRO A 62 -16.94 -12.26 18.81
C PRO A 62 -17.11 -11.76 17.37
N VAL A 63 -17.74 -12.58 16.52
CA VAL A 63 -17.93 -12.31 15.09
C VAL A 63 -19.39 -12.51 14.69
N ASN A 64 -19.84 -11.83 13.65
CA ASN A 64 -21.14 -12.05 13.01
C ASN A 64 -20.95 -12.74 11.66
N THR A 65 -21.38 -14.00 11.57
CA THR A 65 -21.25 -14.80 10.34
C THR A 65 -22.37 -14.56 9.34
N GLN A 66 -23.35 -13.71 9.65
CA GLN A 66 -24.47 -13.40 8.75
C GLN A 66 -24.27 -12.08 8.01
N LEU A 67 -23.54 -11.13 8.60
CA LEU A 67 -23.38 -9.78 8.05
C LEU A 67 -21.90 -9.37 8.03
N SER A 68 -21.55 -8.58 7.02
CA SER A 68 -20.29 -7.83 7.00
C SER A 68 -20.46 -6.50 7.70
N ASN A 69 -19.35 -5.85 8.03
CA ASN A 69 -19.36 -4.47 8.49
C ASN A 69 -18.27 -3.64 7.82
N ILE A 70 -18.34 -2.33 7.98
CA ILE A 70 -17.43 -1.38 7.32
C ILE A 70 -16.63 -0.63 8.38
N GLN A 71 -15.32 -0.59 8.19
CA GLN A 71 -14.41 0.29 8.90
C GLN A 71 -14.08 1.47 7.99
N VAL A 72 -14.11 2.68 8.57
CA VAL A 72 -13.69 3.90 7.90
C VAL A 72 -12.52 4.48 8.69
N PRO A 73 -11.41 4.86 8.04
CA PRO A 73 -10.28 5.52 8.69
C PRO A 73 -10.70 6.81 9.40
N THR A 74 -10.05 7.15 10.51
CA THR A 74 -10.44 8.31 11.35
C THR A 74 -10.29 9.66 10.67
N ASN A 75 -9.49 9.75 9.61
CA ASN A 75 -9.33 10.97 8.79
C ASN A 75 -10.40 11.13 7.71
N VAL A 76 -11.25 10.12 7.48
CA VAL A 76 -12.29 10.13 6.45
C VAL A 76 -13.67 10.29 7.08
N TYR A 77 -14.53 11.11 6.47
CA TYR A 77 -15.86 11.36 6.98
C TYR A 77 -16.85 10.24 6.60
N ASN A 78 -17.50 9.64 7.60
CA ASN A 78 -18.39 8.48 7.40
C ASN A 78 -19.59 8.72 6.45
N ARG A 79 -20.06 9.96 6.31
CA ARG A 79 -21.20 10.33 5.46
C ARG A 79 -20.79 11.06 4.18
N ASP A 80 -19.51 10.97 3.81
CA ASP A 80 -19.06 11.46 2.52
C ASP A 80 -19.85 10.73 1.40
N PRO A 81 -20.42 11.46 0.41
CA PRO A 81 -21.15 10.83 -0.69
C PRO A 81 -20.38 9.72 -1.41
N ALA A 82 -19.06 9.84 -1.56
CA ALA A 82 -18.24 8.80 -2.18
C ALA A 82 -18.18 7.52 -1.34
N ILE A 83 -18.14 7.65 -0.02
CA ILE A 83 -18.18 6.52 0.92
C ILE A 83 -19.57 5.89 0.93
N LEU A 84 -20.64 6.68 0.97
CA LEU A 84 -22.02 6.17 0.98
C LEU A 84 -22.35 5.40 -0.29
N ASN A 85 -21.96 5.92 -1.47
CA ASN A 85 -22.15 5.23 -2.74
C ASN A 85 -21.36 3.92 -2.79
N GLY A 86 -20.11 3.92 -2.33
CA GLY A 86 -19.29 2.71 -2.26
C GLY A 86 -19.81 1.69 -1.24
N ALA A 87 -20.30 2.16 -0.09
CA ALA A 87 -20.91 1.33 0.94
C ALA A 87 -22.18 0.66 0.42
N TYR A 88 -23.03 1.39 -0.30
CA TYR A 88 -24.23 0.85 -0.93
C TYR A 88 -23.90 -0.17 -2.02
N MET A 89 -23.00 0.18 -2.94
CA MET A 89 -22.56 -0.73 -4.01
C MET A 89 -21.94 -2.03 -3.46
N SER A 90 -21.17 -1.94 -2.37
CA SER A 90 -20.53 -3.09 -1.75
C SER A 90 -21.50 -4.01 -0.97
N GLU A 91 -22.78 -3.66 -0.82
CA GLU A 91 -23.78 -4.58 -0.23
C GLU A 91 -23.96 -5.86 -1.03
N ALA A 92 -23.80 -5.79 -2.36
CA ALA A 92 -23.88 -6.95 -3.24
C ALA A 92 -22.84 -8.05 -2.88
N LEU A 93 -21.76 -7.69 -2.16
CA LEU A 93 -20.73 -8.63 -1.74
C LEU A 93 -21.14 -9.51 -0.56
N ASN A 94 -22.16 -9.10 0.23
CA ASN A 94 -22.60 -9.84 1.41
C ASN A 94 -22.99 -11.29 1.06
N ASP A 95 -23.78 -11.49 0.00
CA ASP A 95 -24.21 -12.82 -0.43
C ASP A 95 -23.04 -13.68 -0.89
N VAL A 96 -22.08 -13.07 -1.58
CA VAL A 96 -20.87 -13.75 -2.08
C VAL A 96 -19.95 -14.15 -0.94
N PHE A 97 -19.80 -13.30 0.09
CA PHE A 97 -19.03 -13.62 1.28
C PHE A 97 -19.58 -14.86 2.00
N ILE A 98 -20.89 -14.92 2.18
CA ILE A 98 -21.58 -16.05 2.83
C ILE A 98 -21.46 -17.32 1.99
N ASP A 99 -21.68 -17.25 0.68
CA ASP A 99 -21.53 -18.40 -0.23
C ASP A 99 -20.10 -18.93 -0.26
N ASN A 100 -19.10 -18.05 -0.26
CA ASN A 100 -17.70 -18.43 -0.20
C ASN A 100 -17.37 -19.17 1.09
N PHE A 101 -17.84 -18.67 2.24
CA PHE A 101 -17.60 -19.30 3.54
C PHE A 101 -18.34 -20.65 3.66
N LYS A 102 -19.56 -20.77 3.11
CA LYS A 102 -20.29 -22.05 3.05
C LYS A 102 -19.59 -23.09 2.17
N LYS A 103 -18.95 -22.65 1.09
CA LYS A 103 -18.18 -23.54 0.19
C LYS A 103 -16.84 -23.95 0.78
N ASP A 104 -16.17 -23.05 1.47
CA ASP A 104 -14.87 -23.29 2.08
C ASP A 104 -14.82 -22.67 3.50
N PRO A 105 -15.05 -23.48 4.55
CA PRO A 105 -15.02 -23.00 5.93
C PRO A 105 -13.59 -22.76 6.45
N THR A 106 -12.54 -23.04 5.66
CA THR A 106 -11.15 -22.78 6.06
C THR A 106 -10.73 -21.32 5.85
N LEU A 107 -11.51 -20.56 5.08
CA LEU A 107 -11.30 -19.13 4.89
C LEU A 107 -11.44 -18.39 6.21
N THR A 108 -10.51 -17.48 6.51
CA THR A 108 -10.62 -16.64 7.71
C THR A 108 -11.35 -15.36 7.35
N TRP A 109 -10.63 -14.34 6.88
CA TRP A 109 -11.20 -13.04 6.55
C TRP A 109 -11.48 -12.96 5.06
N GLN A 110 -12.58 -12.31 4.71
CA GLN A 110 -12.88 -11.86 3.36
C GLN A 110 -13.17 -10.38 3.42
N TYR A 111 -12.59 -9.60 2.50
CA TYR A 111 -12.73 -8.15 2.57
C TYR A 111 -12.65 -7.48 1.21
N PHE A 112 -13.16 -6.25 1.19
CA PHE A 112 -13.05 -5.30 0.11
C PHE A 112 -12.50 -3.99 0.67
N GLY A 113 -11.29 -3.61 0.25
CA GLY A 113 -10.74 -2.28 0.51
C GLY A 113 -11.06 -1.37 -0.67
N SER A 114 -11.74 -0.26 -0.42
CA SER A 114 -12.08 0.70 -1.47
C SER A 114 -10.95 1.71 -1.70
N ALA A 115 -10.84 2.20 -2.93
CA ALA A 115 -10.00 3.34 -3.29
C ALA A 115 -10.33 4.61 -2.47
N THR A 116 -11.59 4.77 -2.05
CA THR A 116 -12.02 5.89 -1.20
C THR A 116 -11.62 5.74 0.27
N GLY A 117 -11.07 4.58 0.67
CA GLY A 117 -10.48 4.35 1.98
C GLY A 117 -11.32 3.49 2.93
N PHE A 118 -12.62 3.31 2.71
CA PHE A 118 -13.41 2.41 3.55
C PHE A 118 -13.05 0.94 3.30
N PHE A 119 -13.20 0.13 4.35
CA PHE A 119 -12.83 -1.28 4.37
C PHE A 119 -14.03 -2.12 4.82
N ARG A 120 -14.60 -2.92 3.92
CA ARG A 120 -15.67 -3.86 4.26
C ARG A 120 -15.08 -5.22 4.61
N LEU A 121 -15.44 -5.75 5.78
CA LEU A 121 -14.91 -6.99 6.34
C LEU A 121 -16.02 -8.00 6.63
N TYR A 122 -15.79 -9.26 6.25
CA TYR A 122 -16.62 -10.41 6.59
C TYR A 122 -15.76 -11.56 7.18
N PRO A 123 -16.24 -12.23 8.24
CA PRO A 123 -17.42 -11.90 9.05
C PRO A 123 -17.26 -10.56 9.79
N GLY A 124 -18.36 -9.87 10.10
CA GLY A 124 -18.30 -8.57 10.75
C GLY A 124 -17.84 -8.68 12.22
N ILE A 125 -17.00 -7.76 12.67
CA ILE A 125 -16.45 -7.73 14.03
C ILE A 125 -16.49 -6.33 14.66
N GLN A 126 -16.55 -6.23 15.97
CA GLN A 126 -16.37 -4.94 16.63
C GLN A 126 -14.89 -4.58 16.73
N TRP A 127 -14.52 -3.43 16.19
CA TRP A 127 -13.17 -2.90 16.26
C TRP A 127 -13.00 -2.14 17.57
N ILE A 128 -11.87 -2.38 18.24
CA ILE A 128 -11.55 -1.74 19.51
C ILE A 128 -10.51 -0.66 19.22
N PRO A 129 -10.81 0.62 19.50
CA PRO A 129 -9.83 1.69 19.33
C PRO A 129 -8.67 1.56 20.32
N ASP A 130 -7.57 2.26 20.03
CA ASP A 130 -6.47 2.40 20.97
C ASP A 130 -6.87 3.25 22.21
N GLU A 131 -5.94 3.43 23.16
CA GLU A 131 -6.15 4.24 24.37
C GLU A 131 -6.57 5.69 24.07
N ASN A 132 -6.27 6.19 22.86
CA ASN A 132 -6.63 7.53 22.40
C ASN A 132 -7.94 7.57 21.61
N GLY A 133 -8.65 6.45 21.47
CA GLY A 133 -9.88 6.37 20.67
C GLY A 133 -9.64 6.28 19.16
N VAL A 134 -8.39 6.05 18.72
CA VAL A 134 -7.99 6.10 17.30
C VAL A 134 -7.74 4.69 16.77
N VAL A 135 -8.19 4.44 15.54
CA VAL A 135 -7.81 3.26 14.75
C VAL A 135 -6.93 3.72 13.61
N THR A 136 -5.66 3.33 13.67
CA THR A 136 -4.63 3.67 12.66
C THR A 136 -4.72 2.80 11.39
N PHE A 137 -5.76 1.98 11.26
CA PHE A 137 -5.94 1.10 10.11
C PHE A 137 -6.47 1.89 8.90
N ASP A 138 -5.68 1.89 7.83
CA ASP A 138 -6.09 2.25 6.48
C ASP A 138 -5.80 1.05 5.56
N CYS A 139 -6.80 0.63 4.79
CA CYS A 139 -6.65 -0.51 3.87
C CYS A 139 -5.69 -0.20 2.72
N ARG A 140 -5.61 1.06 2.27
CA ARG A 140 -4.80 1.47 1.12
C ARG A 140 -3.29 1.38 1.36
N ASN A 141 -2.89 1.49 2.63
CA ASN A 141 -1.48 1.39 3.04
C ASN A 141 -1.02 -0.05 3.23
N ARG A 142 -1.90 -1.04 3.09
CA ARG A 142 -1.56 -2.45 3.35
C ARG A 142 -0.87 -3.07 2.15
N ASN A 143 0.10 -3.93 2.42
CA ASN A 143 0.89 -4.61 1.38
C ASN A 143 0.00 -5.40 0.41
N TRP A 144 -1.05 -6.09 0.91
CA TRP A 144 -2.01 -6.79 0.06
C TRP A 144 -2.75 -5.87 -0.91
N TYR A 145 -3.06 -4.65 -0.49
CA TYR A 145 -3.73 -3.66 -1.33
C TYR A 145 -2.76 -3.14 -2.38
N ILE A 146 -1.56 -2.70 -1.96
CA ILE A 146 -0.58 -2.08 -2.84
C ILE A 146 -0.05 -3.06 -3.90
N GLN A 147 0.30 -4.29 -3.49
CA GLN A 147 0.82 -5.32 -4.39
C GLN A 147 -0.24 -5.80 -5.39
N ALA A 148 -1.53 -5.77 -5.03
CA ALA A 148 -2.60 -6.15 -5.95
C ALA A 148 -3.00 -4.99 -6.88
N ALA A 149 -2.94 -3.75 -6.38
CA ALA A 149 -3.30 -2.56 -7.13
C ALA A 149 -2.22 -2.14 -8.14
N THR A 150 -0.97 -2.50 -7.93
CA THR A 150 0.17 -2.07 -8.76
C THR A 150 1.13 -3.20 -9.08
N SER A 151 1.72 -3.17 -10.27
CA SER A 151 2.82 -4.06 -10.64
C SER A 151 4.13 -3.63 -9.95
N PRO A 152 5.11 -4.56 -9.81
CA PRO A 152 6.44 -4.25 -9.31
C PRO A 152 7.07 -3.03 -9.98
N LYS A 153 7.80 -2.24 -9.20
CA LYS A 153 8.30 -0.94 -9.63
C LYS A 153 9.74 -0.68 -9.21
N ASP A 154 10.45 -0.02 -10.13
CA ASP A 154 11.80 0.51 -9.97
C ASP A 154 11.69 2.02 -9.74
N VAL A 155 11.91 2.46 -8.50
CA VAL A 155 11.68 3.83 -8.04
C VAL A 155 12.99 4.52 -7.70
N ILE A 156 13.23 5.69 -8.30
CA ILE A 156 14.29 6.60 -7.84
C ILE A 156 13.64 7.80 -7.17
N ILE A 157 13.94 7.98 -5.89
CA ILE A 157 13.49 9.14 -5.13
C ILE A 157 14.57 10.21 -5.20
N VAL A 158 14.22 11.38 -5.74
CA VAL A 158 15.11 12.53 -5.91
C VAL A 158 14.67 13.62 -4.96
N VAL A 159 15.54 14.03 -4.04
CA VAL A 159 15.20 14.91 -2.93
C VAL A 159 16.02 16.18 -3.01
N ASP A 160 15.35 17.32 -3.00
CA ASP A 160 16.01 18.61 -2.85
C ASP A 160 16.52 18.79 -1.42
N VAL A 161 17.83 19.02 -1.28
CA VAL A 161 18.49 19.38 -0.02
C VAL A 161 19.16 20.76 -0.08
N SER A 162 18.65 21.62 -0.97
CA SER A 162 19.01 23.03 -1.09
C SER A 162 18.77 23.82 0.21
N GLY A 163 19.27 25.05 0.23
CA GLY A 163 19.14 25.93 1.39
C GLY A 163 17.68 26.28 1.76
N SER A 164 16.77 26.33 0.78
CA SER A 164 15.35 26.66 0.97
C SER A 164 14.57 25.56 1.68
N MET A 165 15.00 24.32 1.52
CA MET A 165 14.39 23.15 2.15
C MET A 165 14.65 23.08 3.67
N LYS A 166 15.51 23.92 4.26
CA LYS A 166 15.85 23.85 5.69
C LYS A 166 14.63 24.04 6.60
N GLY A 167 14.64 23.36 7.76
CA GLY A 167 13.60 23.46 8.78
C GLY A 167 12.41 22.56 8.48
N LEU A 168 11.19 23.12 8.50
CA LEU A 168 9.94 22.35 8.38
C LEU A 168 9.83 21.64 7.01
N ARG A 169 10.27 22.26 5.92
CA ARG A 169 10.20 21.67 4.57
C ARG A 169 10.98 20.36 4.48
N LEU A 170 12.21 20.31 5.01
CA LEU A 170 13.01 19.09 5.07
C LEU A 170 12.38 18.02 5.96
N THR A 171 11.73 18.40 7.07
CA THR A 171 11.00 17.44 7.91
C THR A 171 9.82 16.83 7.16
N ILE A 172 9.05 17.64 6.40
CA ILE A 172 7.98 17.15 5.53
C ILE A 172 8.55 16.26 4.42
N ALA A 173 9.68 16.62 3.82
CA ALA A 173 10.35 15.82 2.80
C ALA A 173 10.77 14.45 3.35
N LYS A 174 11.41 14.42 4.52
CA LYS A 174 11.76 13.17 5.21
C LYS A 174 10.55 12.31 5.52
N HIS A 175 9.46 12.91 5.99
CA HIS A 175 8.22 12.18 6.24
C HIS A 175 7.60 11.63 4.95
N THR A 176 7.65 12.40 3.86
CA THR A 176 7.21 11.99 2.52
C THR A 176 8.01 10.81 2.00
N ILE A 177 9.35 10.86 2.11
CA ILE A 177 10.24 9.75 1.75
C ILE A 177 9.90 8.50 2.55
N ASN A 178 9.73 8.61 3.87
CA ASN A 178 9.38 7.48 4.71
C ASN A 178 8.03 6.88 4.32
N THR A 179 7.04 7.74 4.05
CA THR A 179 5.71 7.31 3.61
C THR A 179 5.77 6.60 2.25
N ILE A 180 6.55 7.12 1.29
CA ILE A 180 6.80 6.44 0.01
C ILE A 180 7.47 5.08 0.24
N LEU A 181 8.52 5.02 1.06
CA LEU A 181 9.19 3.76 1.39
C LEU A 181 8.24 2.75 2.05
N ASP A 182 7.25 3.22 2.83
CA ASP A 182 6.22 2.37 3.41
C ASP A 182 5.29 1.72 2.38
N THR A 183 5.16 2.34 1.20
CA THR A 183 4.38 1.78 0.09
C THR A 183 5.15 0.80 -0.81
N LEU A 184 6.45 0.60 -0.57
CA LEU A 184 7.26 -0.32 -1.38
C LEU A 184 7.24 -1.72 -0.77
N GLY A 185 6.95 -2.71 -1.60
CA GLY A 185 6.98 -4.12 -1.23
C GLY A 185 8.32 -4.78 -1.55
N GLU A 186 8.45 -6.06 -1.19
CA GLU A 186 9.67 -6.84 -1.43
C GLU A 186 10.01 -7.01 -2.91
N ASN A 187 9.03 -6.93 -3.82
CA ASN A 187 9.26 -7.04 -5.26
C ASN A 187 9.71 -5.72 -5.91
N ASP A 188 9.74 -4.63 -5.14
CA ASP A 188 10.08 -3.30 -5.62
C ASP A 188 11.56 -3.00 -5.40
N PHE A 189 12.12 -2.15 -6.26
CA PHE A 189 13.50 -1.69 -6.15
C PHE A 189 13.53 -0.18 -5.98
N VAL A 190 14.40 0.30 -5.09
CA VAL A 190 14.49 1.71 -4.73
C VAL A 190 15.92 2.19 -4.63
N ASN A 191 16.14 3.46 -4.94
CA ASN A 191 17.33 4.19 -4.53
C ASN A 191 16.96 5.66 -4.26
N ILE A 192 17.69 6.31 -3.35
CA ILE A 192 17.43 7.69 -2.95
C ILE A 192 18.65 8.55 -3.25
N ILE A 193 18.39 9.62 -4.00
CA ILE A 193 19.38 10.57 -4.44
C ILE A 193 19.00 11.94 -3.88
N ALA A 194 19.95 12.58 -3.19
CA ALA A 194 19.80 13.94 -2.73
C ALA A 194 20.58 14.88 -3.67
N TYR A 195 19.95 15.98 -4.07
CA TYR A 195 20.59 17.00 -4.90
C TYR A 195 20.58 18.36 -4.21
N SER A 196 21.67 19.10 -4.38
CA SER A 196 21.77 20.53 -4.09
C SER A 196 22.68 21.15 -5.14
N ASP A 197 23.89 21.57 -4.76
CA ASP A 197 24.94 21.95 -5.71
C ASP A 197 25.57 20.71 -6.39
N TYR A 198 25.43 19.53 -5.79
CA TYR A 198 25.93 18.26 -6.31
C TYR A 198 24.96 17.12 -6.02
N VAL A 199 25.02 16.08 -6.84
CA VAL A 199 24.23 14.85 -6.68
C VAL A 199 24.97 13.88 -5.78
N ARG A 200 24.29 13.37 -4.77
CA ARG A 200 24.81 12.31 -3.89
C ARG A 200 23.75 11.27 -3.64
N TYR A 201 24.19 10.03 -3.50
CA TYR A 201 23.35 8.96 -2.99
C TYR A 201 23.20 9.15 -1.47
N VAL A 202 21.99 8.99 -0.95
CA VAL A 202 21.74 9.07 0.50
C VAL A 202 22.46 7.94 1.23
N GLU A 203 22.50 6.76 0.60
CA GLU A 203 23.32 5.63 1.05
C GLU A 203 24.49 5.43 0.07
N PRO A 204 25.73 5.74 0.47
CA PRO A 204 26.92 5.56 -0.38
C PRO A 204 27.10 4.13 -0.89
N CYS A 205 26.68 3.12 -0.12
CA CYS A 205 26.74 1.71 -0.53
C CYS A 205 25.82 1.39 -1.72
N PHE A 206 24.77 2.18 -1.96
CA PHE A 206 23.82 1.97 -3.05
C PHE A 206 24.17 2.77 -4.31
N LYS A 207 25.41 3.25 -4.41
CA LYS A 207 25.84 4.08 -5.53
C LYS A 207 25.69 3.34 -6.87
N GLY A 208 24.83 3.89 -7.74
CA GLY A 208 24.64 3.42 -9.11
C GLY A 208 23.87 2.11 -9.26
N THR A 209 23.25 1.60 -8.18
CA THR A 209 22.47 0.35 -8.20
C THR A 209 21.12 0.57 -7.54
N LEU A 210 20.05 -0.01 -8.08
CA LEU A 210 18.76 -0.07 -7.39
C LEU A 210 18.79 -1.24 -6.40
N VAL A 211 18.34 -1.03 -5.17
CA VAL A 211 18.30 -2.08 -4.15
C VAL A 211 16.87 -2.53 -3.91
N GLN A 212 16.68 -3.81 -3.63
CA GLN A 212 15.37 -4.35 -3.28
C GLN A 212 14.85 -3.65 -2.01
N ALA A 213 13.58 -3.27 -1.99
CA ALA A 213 12.94 -2.53 -0.92
C ALA A 213 12.57 -3.44 0.29
N ASP A 214 13.50 -4.28 0.70
CA ASP A 214 13.39 -5.14 1.88
C ASP A 214 13.39 -4.33 3.17
N LEU A 215 12.88 -4.90 4.26
CA LEU A 215 12.80 -4.25 5.57
C LEU A 215 14.18 -3.73 6.04
N ASP A 216 15.23 -4.55 5.93
CA ASP A 216 16.60 -4.16 6.30
C ASP A 216 17.10 -2.96 5.45
N ASN A 217 16.93 -3.01 4.12
CA ASN A 217 17.35 -1.91 3.24
C ASN A 217 16.55 -0.64 3.49
N ARG A 218 15.25 -0.76 3.77
CA ARG A 218 14.38 0.35 4.15
C ARG A 218 14.81 0.96 5.49
N GLU A 219 15.14 0.17 6.49
CA GLU A 219 15.62 0.65 7.80
C GLU A 219 16.98 1.37 7.69
N VAL A 220 17.92 0.80 6.93
CA VAL A 220 19.23 1.43 6.66
C VAL A 220 19.03 2.77 5.95
N THR A 221 18.16 2.82 4.94
CA THR A 221 17.86 4.04 4.20
C THR A 221 17.22 5.09 5.12
N ARG A 222 16.27 4.69 5.97
CA ARG A 222 15.66 5.57 6.99
C ARG A 222 16.71 6.19 7.91
N ALA A 223 17.63 5.38 8.44
CA ALA A 223 18.69 5.89 9.32
C ALA A 223 19.57 6.95 8.63
N HIS A 224 19.95 6.74 7.36
CA HIS A 224 20.82 7.66 6.63
C HIS A 224 20.13 8.92 6.10
N THR A 225 18.80 8.92 5.93
CA THR A 225 18.07 10.16 5.63
C THR A 225 18.18 11.19 6.77
N HIS A 226 18.45 10.76 8.01
CA HIS A 226 18.61 11.68 9.14
C HIS A 226 19.95 12.43 9.15
N THR A 227 21.03 11.84 8.63
CA THR A 227 22.42 12.30 8.85
C THR A 227 22.92 13.34 7.85
N HIS A 228 22.25 13.50 6.72
CA HIS A 228 22.79 14.22 5.55
C HIS A 228 22.48 15.74 5.52
N THR A 229 22.50 16.46 6.66
CA THR A 229 22.14 17.89 6.75
C THR A 229 23.32 18.89 6.66
N HIS A 230 24.49 18.51 6.17
CA HIS A 230 25.64 19.44 6.10
C HIS A 230 25.85 20.10 4.73
N THR A 231 25.78 21.43 4.77
CA THR A 231 26.00 22.45 3.73
C THR A 231 27.43 22.47 3.20
N HIS A 232 27.62 22.59 1.89
CA HIS A 232 28.74 23.33 1.28
C HIS A 232 28.17 24.22 0.18
N THR A 233 28.74 25.43 0.06
CA THR A 233 28.31 26.52 -0.83
C THR A 233 29.06 26.52 -2.16
N HIS A 234 28.32 26.79 -3.24
CA HIS A 234 28.69 27.35 -4.54
C HIS A 234 29.29 26.38 -5.59
N THR A 235 28.50 26.05 -6.62
CA THR A 235 28.63 26.54 -8.02
C THR A 235 27.59 25.89 -8.95
N HIS A 236 26.98 26.68 -9.82
CA HIS A 236 25.97 26.27 -10.82
C HIS A 236 26.48 25.18 -11.77
N ARG A 237 25.91 23.97 -11.70
CA ARG A 237 25.85 22.98 -12.80
C ARG A 237 24.67 22.01 -12.62
N GLU A 238 23.45 22.52 -12.66
CA GLU A 238 22.21 21.74 -12.52
C GLU A 238 21.95 20.81 -13.73
N GLU A 239 22.40 21.16 -14.95
CA GLU A 239 22.13 20.38 -16.17
C GLU A 239 22.92 19.07 -16.32
N THR A 240 24.19 19.02 -15.87
CA THR A 240 25.00 17.77 -15.91
C THR A 240 24.51 16.70 -14.92
N GLN A 241 23.68 17.10 -13.96
CA GLN A 241 23.28 16.32 -12.80
C GLN A 241 22.02 15.49 -13.08
N ALA A 242 21.02 16.08 -13.74
CA ALA A 242 19.87 15.36 -14.25
C ALA A 242 20.29 14.33 -15.32
N ARG A 243 21.31 14.64 -16.14
CA ARG A 243 21.97 13.70 -17.07
C ARG A 243 22.57 12.47 -16.36
N GLN A 244 23.24 12.65 -15.22
CA GLN A 244 23.78 11.53 -14.44
C GLN A 244 22.68 10.71 -13.75
N LEU A 245 21.62 11.38 -13.31
CA LEU A 245 20.47 10.76 -12.67
C LEU A 245 19.70 9.86 -13.65
N ILE A 246 19.46 10.32 -14.88
CA ILE A 246 18.80 9.48 -15.88
C ILE A 246 19.75 8.42 -16.47
N ASN A 247 21.05 8.70 -16.57
CA ASN A 247 22.02 7.64 -16.85
C ASN A 247 22.02 6.53 -15.78
N SER A 248 21.76 6.84 -14.51
CA SER A 248 21.61 5.80 -13.47
C SER A 248 20.35 4.94 -13.64
N LEU A 249 19.31 5.42 -14.34
CA LEU A 249 18.16 4.61 -14.76
C LEU A 249 18.48 3.70 -15.94
N ASN A 250 19.37 4.14 -16.85
CA ASN A 250 19.88 3.30 -17.93
C ASN A 250 20.91 2.25 -17.44
N LEU A 251 21.49 2.42 -16.25
CA LEU A 251 22.51 1.55 -15.66
C LEU A 251 21.94 0.29 -15.00
N SER A 252 20.64 0.19 -14.75
CA SER A 252 19.98 -1.04 -14.30
C SER A 252 19.68 -2.01 -15.45
N GLN A 253 20.63 -2.16 -16.39
CA GLN A 253 20.61 -3.27 -17.35
C GLN A 253 20.75 -4.61 -16.58
N GLY A 254 19.62 -5.14 -16.10
CA GLY A 254 19.47 -6.51 -15.61
C GLY A 254 19.25 -6.71 -14.09
N GLN A 255 19.19 -5.65 -13.27
CA GLN A 255 19.05 -5.78 -11.80
C GLN A 255 17.78 -5.11 -11.21
N GLY A 256 16.82 -4.69 -12.03
CA GLY A 256 15.52 -4.17 -11.59
C GLY A 256 14.37 -5.14 -11.86
N SER A 257 13.15 -4.75 -11.48
CA SER A 257 11.91 -5.48 -11.76
C SER A 257 11.53 -5.47 -13.25
N LEU A 258 12.11 -4.56 -14.05
CA LEU A 258 11.85 -4.38 -15.50
C LEU A 258 10.37 -4.08 -15.85
N CYS A 259 9.53 -3.79 -14.85
CA CYS A 259 8.12 -3.45 -15.01
C CYS A 259 7.94 -1.92 -15.07
N ASN A 260 7.48 -1.31 -13.97
CA ASN A 260 7.21 0.12 -13.91
C ASN A 260 8.47 0.88 -13.49
N GLN A 261 8.87 1.89 -14.27
CA GLN A 261 9.97 2.78 -13.91
C GLN A 261 9.44 4.16 -13.52
N ALA A 262 9.79 4.61 -12.32
CA ALA A 262 9.31 5.88 -11.79
C ALA A 262 10.43 6.71 -11.15
N ILE A 263 10.39 8.02 -11.39
CA ILE A 263 11.16 9.02 -10.67
C ILE A 263 10.19 9.80 -9.78
N MET A 264 10.49 9.91 -8.49
CA MET A 264 9.73 10.71 -7.55
C MET A 264 10.57 11.91 -7.12
N LEU A 265 10.27 13.09 -7.66
CA LEU A 265 10.95 14.35 -7.36
C LEU A 265 10.27 15.06 -6.19
N ILE A 266 11.01 15.32 -5.13
CA ILE A 266 10.56 16.03 -3.92
C ILE A 266 11.34 17.35 -3.83
N THR A 267 10.64 18.48 -3.98
CA THR A 267 11.26 19.82 -4.03
C THR A 267 10.31 20.89 -3.48
N ASP A 268 10.81 22.06 -3.07
CA ASP A 268 9.99 23.25 -2.79
C ASP A 268 9.86 24.20 -3.99
N GLY A 269 10.49 23.87 -5.12
CA GLY A 269 10.31 24.56 -6.39
C GLY A 269 11.27 24.08 -7.47
N ALA A 270 10.99 24.45 -8.72
CA ALA A 270 11.94 24.29 -9.83
C ALA A 270 12.02 25.62 -10.58
N MET A 271 13.24 26.18 -10.70
CA MET A 271 13.45 27.44 -11.42
C MET A 271 13.31 27.24 -12.95
N GLU A 272 13.54 26.02 -13.44
CA GLU A 272 13.45 25.65 -14.86
C GLU A 272 12.67 24.33 -15.06
N ASP A 273 12.17 24.13 -16.28
CA ASP A 273 11.34 22.98 -16.66
C ASP A 273 12.15 21.74 -17.06
N PHE A 274 13.49 21.88 -17.18
CA PHE A 274 14.43 20.84 -17.59
C PHE A 274 14.02 20.08 -18.87
N GLN A 275 13.35 20.75 -19.80
CA GLN A 275 12.80 20.16 -21.02
C GLN A 275 13.87 19.41 -21.84
N ASP A 276 15.04 20.03 -22.04
CA ASP A 276 16.14 19.45 -22.81
C ASP A 276 16.60 18.09 -22.28
N VAL A 277 16.51 17.89 -20.96
CA VAL A 277 16.87 16.63 -20.32
C VAL A 277 15.84 15.54 -20.62
N PHE A 278 14.55 15.86 -20.52
CA PHE A 278 13.50 14.87 -20.83
C PHE A 278 13.44 14.54 -22.32
N GLU A 279 13.74 15.51 -23.19
CA GLU A 279 13.86 15.31 -24.62
C GLU A 279 14.97 14.32 -24.99
N GLU A 280 16.12 14.39 -24.33
CA GLU A 280 17.26 13.51 -24.62
C GLU A 280 17.07 12.10 -24.03
N PHE A 281 16.53 11.97 -22.82
CA PHE A 281 16.59 10.71 -22.08
C PHE A 281 15.28 9.94 -21.93
N ASN A 282 14.12 10.59 -22.06
CA ASN A 282 12.82 9.92 -21.85
C ASN A 282 11.91 10.00 -23.09
N TRP A 283 12.03 11.04 -23.90
CA TRP A 283 11.17 11.23 -25.08
C TRP A 283 11.78 10.56 -26.32
N PRO A 284 10.96 10.07 -27.26
CA PRO A 284 9.50 10.25 -27.38
C PRO A 284 8.67 9.20 -26.63
N GLU A 285 9.26 8.09 -26.20
CA GLU A 285 8.50 6.93 -25.70
C GLU A 285 7.88 7.15 -24.30
N ARG A 286 8.51 8.01 -23.49
CA ARG A 286 8.09 8.33 -22.12
C ARG A 286 7.88 7.06 -21.30
N ARG A 287 8.93 6.22 -21.25
CA ARG A 287 8.94 4.95 -20.50
C ARG A 287 8.95 5.21 -18.99
N VAL A 288 9.76 6.18 -18.57
CA VAL A 288 9.89 6.56 -17.16
C VAL A 288 8.79 7.56 -16.81
N ARG A 289 8.06 7.28 -15.73
CA ARG A 289 7.05 8.19 -15.19
C ARG A 289 7.66 9.12 -14.15
N VAL A 290 7.30 10.40 -14.17
CA VAL A 290 7.84 11.38 -13.22
C VAL A 290 6.73 11.91 -12.33
N PHE A 291 6.81 11.59 -11.04
CA PHE A 291 5.94 12.12 -10.00
C PHE A 291 6.63 13.25 -9.29
N THR A 292 5.90 14.34 -9.03
CA THR A 292 6.47 15.53 -8.41
C THR A 292 5.68 15.90 -7.17
N TYR A 293 6.40 16.07 -6.06
CA TYR A 293 5.88 16.48 -4.76
C TYR A 293 6.42 17.88 -4.45
N LEU A 294 5.56 18.89 -4.56
CA LEU A 294 5.89 20.25 -4.19
C LEU A 294 5.67 20.44 -2.70
N ILE A 295 6.73 20.75 -1.95
CA ILE A 295 6.71 20.94 -0.51
C ILE A 295 6.68 22.42 -0.14
N GLY A 296 5.75 22.78 0.73
CA GLY A 296 5.70 24.10 1.34
C GLY A 296 4.36 24.78 1.14
N ARG A 297 4.12 25.85 1.90
CA ARG A 297 2.86 26.61 1.83
C ARG A 297 2.82 27.59 0.66
N GLU A 298 3.98 27.88 0.08
CA GLU A 298 4.14 28.80 -1.04
C GLU A 298 4.15 27.99 -2.34
N VAL A 299 3.44 28.47 -3.36
CA VAL A 299 3.26 27.79 -4.65
C VAL A 299 3.97 28.54 -5.79
N THR A 300 5.02 29.30 -5.49
CA THR A 300 5.65 30.24 -6.43
C THR A 300 6.25 29.59 -7.68
N PHE A 301 6.46 28.27 -7.68
CA PHE A 301 7.01 27.50 -8.80
C PHE A 301 6.19 26.25 -9.15
N ALA A 302 4.89 26.26 -8.83
CA ALA A 302 4.03 25.10 -9.05
C ALA A 302 3.82 24.76 -10.54
N GLU A 303 3.84 25.75 -11.44
CA GLU A 303 3.61 25.54 -12.88
C GLU A 303 4.69 24.66 -13.52
N ASN A 304 5.95 24.98 -13.26
CA ASN A 304 7.11 24.24 -13.79
C ASN A 304 7.13 22.80 -13.29
N VAL A 305 6.94 22.62 -11.98
CA VAL A 305 6.91 21.29 -11.35
C VAL A 305 5.72 20.45 -11.88
N LYS A 306 4.56 21.09 -12.06
CA LYS A 306 3.39 20.45 -12.66
C LYS A 306 3.63 20.08 -14.13
N TRP A 307 4.31 20.94 -14.89
CA TRP A 307 4.65 20.69 -16.29
C TRP A 307 5.53 19.45 -16.44
N ILE A 308 6.53 19.27 -15.56
CA ILE A 308 7.41 18.09 -15.52
C ILE A 308 6.60 16.81 -15.34
N ALA A 309 5.67 16.77 -14.38
CA ALA A 309 4.84 15.59 -14.14
C ALA A 309 3.89 15.29 -15.30
N CYS A 310 3.20 16.31 -15.82
CA CYS A 310 2.21 16.15 -16.89
C CYS A 310 2.83 15.63 -18.18
N ASN A 311 4.02 16.12 -18.57
CA ASN A 311 4.65 15.69 -19.82
C ASN A 311 5.29 14.30 -19.75
N ASN A 312 5.57 13.80 -18.55
CA ASN A 312 6.18 12.49 -18.33
C ASN A 312 5.18 11.45 -17.78
N LYS A 313 3.88 11.58 -18.10
CA LYS A 313 2.82 10.61 -17.72
C LYS A 313 2.76 10.30 -16.21
N GLY A 314 3.15 11.26 -15.36
CA GLY A 314 3.10 11.10 -13.91
C GLY A 314 1.98 11.92 -13.27
N TYR A 315 2.20 12.33 -12.02
CA TYR A 315 1.23 13.08 -11.23
C TYR A 315 1.91 14.17 -10.39
N TYR A 316 1.23 15.31 -10.27
CA TYR A 316 1.67 16.44 -9.47
C TYR A 316 0.87 16.47 -8.17
N THR A 317 1.58 16.63 -7.05
CA THR A 317 0.96 16.75 -5.73
C THR A 317 1.59 17.91 -4.97
N HIS A 318 0.77 18.58 -4.16
CA HIS A 318 1.19 19.69 -3.32
C HIS A 318 1.04 19.30 -1.86
N VAL A 319 2.14 19.32 -1.13
CA VAL A 319 2.23 18.88 0.27
C VAL A 319 2.56 20.08 1.14
N SER A 320 1.55 20.59 1.85
CA SER A 320 1.68 21.76 2.71
C SER A 320 2.00 21.40 4.16
N THR A 321 1.45 20.29 4.65
CA THR A 321 1.58 19.85 6.04
C THR A 321 1.99 18.39 6.15
N LEU A 322 2.36 17.95 7.36
CA LEU A 322 2.68 16.54 7.63
C LEU A 322 1.45 15.63 7.52
N ALA A 323 0.25 16.14 7.81
CA ALA A 323 -0.98 15.35 7.73
C ALA A 323 -1.37 15.04 6.27
N ASP A 324 -1.09 15.97 5.35
CA ASP A 324 -1.42 15.82 3.93
C ASP A 324 -0.53 14.78 3.22
N VAL A 325 0.61 14.41 3.82
CA VAL A 325 1.60 13.51 3.18
C VAL A 325 0.99 12.17 2.83
N GLN A 326 0.24 11.57 3.77
CA GLN A 326 -0.26 10.20 3.61
C GLN A 326 -1.22 10.08 2.42
N GLU A 327 -2.19 11.00 2.31
CA GLU A 327 -3.17 10.98 1.24
C GLU A 327 -2.54 11.29 -0.12
N ASN A 328 -1.69 12.33 -0.18
CA ASN A 328 -1.04 12.74 -1.43
C ASN A 328 -0.05 11.72 -1.98
N VAL A 329 0.65 10.97 -1.13
CA VAL A 329 1.55 9.91 -1.59
C VAL A 329 0.74 8.77 -2.22
N MET A 330 -0.42 8.40 -1.69
CA MET A 330 -1.17 7.24 -2.21
C MET A 330 -1.72 7.45 -3.63
N GLU A 331 -1.87 8.70 -4.09
CA GLU A 331 -2.37 9.02 -5.43
C GLU A 331 -1.51 8.45 -6.58
N TYR A 332 -0.20 8.27 -6.37
CA TYR A 332 0.65 7.72 -7.43
C TYR A 332 0.26 6.26 -7.78
N LEU A 333 -0.29 5.50 -6.82
CA LEU A 333 -0.75 4.12 -7.03
C LEU A 333 -1.88 4.07 -8.06
N HIS A 334 -2.81 5.03 -8.01
CA HIS A 334 -3.89 5.14 -9.00
C HIS A 334 -3.37 5.41 -10.40
N VAL A 335 -2.26 6.13 -10.55
CA VAL A 335 -1.65 6.36 -11.86
C VAL A 335 -0.92 5.12 -12.37
N LEU A 336 -0.20 4.42 -11.48
CA LEU A 336 0.50 3.18 -11.81
C LEU A 336 -0.43 2.02 -12.15
N SER A 337 -1.65 1.98 -11.61
CA SER A 337 -2.62 0.91 -11.89
C SER A 337 -3.30 1.03 -13.26
N ARG A 338 -3.34 2.23 -13.88
CA ARG A 338 -4.06 2.47 -15.16
C ARG A 338 -3.74 1.47 -16.29
N PRO A 339 -2.47 1.10 -16.57
CA PRO A 339 -2.16 0.13 -17.62
C PRO A 339 -2.73 -1.26 -17.35
N MET A 340 -2.73 -1.70 -16.09
CA MET A 340 -3.32 -2.99 -15.71
C MET A 340 -4.82 -2.98 -15.97
N VAL A 341 -5.49 -1.87 -15.63
CA VAL A 341 -6.92 -1.69 -15.89
C VAL A 341 -7.24 -1.77 -17.38
N ILE A 342 -6.48 -1.05 -18.21
CA ILE A 342 -6.69 -1.00 -19.67
C ILE A 342 -6.46 -2.38 -20.30
N ASN A 343 -5.44 -3.10 -19.85
CA ASN A 343 -5.14 -4.45 -20.33
C ASN A 343 -6.12 -5.52 -19.79
N HIS A 344 -7.04 -5.14 -18.89
CA HIS A 344 -7.94 -6.06 -18.18
C HIS A 344 -7.17 -7.20 -17.52
N ASP A 345 -6.01 -6.87 -16.94
CA ASP A 345 -5.13 -7.85 -16.33
C ASP A 345 -5.50 -8.00 -14.86
N HIS A 346 -6.07 -9.16 -14.53
CA HIS A 346 -6.56 -9.49 -13.20
C HIS A 346 -5.64 -10.50 -12.52
N ASP A 347 -4.40 -10.11 -12.31
CA ASP A 347 -3.44 -10.96 -11.63
C ASP A 347 -3.84 -11.18 -10.16
N ILE A 348 -3.96 -12.45 -9.80
CA ILE A 348 -4.17 -12.86 -8.41
C ILE A 348 -2.80 -13.01 -7.76
N ILE A 349 -2.57 -12.23 -6.70
CA ILE A 349 -1.31 -12.25 -5.96
C ILE A 349 -1.46 -12.95 -4.62
N TRP A 350 -0.33 -13.42 -4.09
CA TRP A 350 -0.18 -13.85 -2.70
C TRP A 350 0.79 -12.90 -2.00
N THR A 351 0.42 -12.43 -0.82
CA THR A 351 1.33 -11.61 -0.02
C THR A 351 2.28 -12.44 0.81
N GLU A 352 3.35 -11.80 1.28
CA GLU A 352 4.14 -12.34 2.38
C GLU A 352 3.30 -12.62 3.64
N ALA A 353 3.89 -13.40 4.54
CA ALA A 353 3.29 -13.73 5.81
C ALA A 353 3.26 -12.48 6.70
N TYR A 354 2.09 -12.13 7.22
CA TYR A 354 1.94 -11.05 8.19
C TYR A 354 1.07 -11.49 9.36
N MET A 355 1.10 -10.69 10.43
CA MET A 355 0.25 -10.90 11.59
C MET A 355 -1.03 -10.08 11.48
N ASP A 356 -2.14 -10.72 11.79
CA ASP A 356 -3.44 -10.06 11.77
C ASP A 356 -3.56 -9.01 12.89
N THR A 357 -3.55 -7.74 12.49
CA THR A 357 -3.73 -6.61 13.42
C THR A 357 -5.19 -6.34 13.75
N VAL A 358 -6.13 -6.85 12.96
CA VAL A 358 -7.56 -6.52 13.05
C VAL A 358 -8.19 -7.09 14.32
N ALA A 359 -7.63 -8.18 14.84
CA ALA A 359 -8.22 -8.98 15.91
C ALA A 359 -7.37 -9.11 17.18
N GLN A 360 -6.20 -8.46 17.24
CA GLN A 360 -5.16 -8.78 18.23
C GLN A 360 -4.78 -10.28 18.27
N SER A 361 -5.10 -11.02 17.20
CA SER A 361 -4.79 -12.44 17.11
C SER A 361 -3.33 -12.60 16.71
N LEU A 362 -2.63 -13.54 17.35
CA LEU A 362 -1.22 -13.84 17.04
C LEU A 362 -1.10 -14.82 15.86
N LEU A 363 -2.12 -14.89 15.01
CA LEU A 363 -2.15 -15.80 13.86
C LEU A 363 -1.36 -15.20 12.70
N LEU A 364 -0.45 -16.00 12.16
CA LEU A 364 0.25 -15.69 10.92
C LEU A 364 -0.62 -16.09 9.73
N MET A 365 -0.80 -15.14 8.83
CA MET A 365 -1.68 -15.24 7.68
C MET A 365 -0.96 -14.84 6.41
N THR A 366 -1.48 -15.30 5.28
CA THR A 366 -1.15 -14.78 3.96
C THR A 366 -2.46 -14.42 3.27
N SER A 367 -2.46 -13.33 2.51
CA SER A 367 -3.63 -12.89 1.76
C SER A 367 -3.52 -13.30 0.32
N VAL A 368 -4.66 -13.67 -0.25
CA VAL A 368 -4.86 -13.72 -1.69
C VAL A 368 -5.64 -12.49 -2.09
N ALA A 369 -5.06 -11.63 -2.93
CA ALA A 369 -5.69 -10.37 -3.32
C ALA A 369 -5.82 -10.28 -4.85
N MET A 370 -6.84 -9.53 -5.28
CA MET A 370 -7.12 -9.24 -6.69
C MET A 370 -7.69 -7.82 -6.82
N PRO A 371 -7.20 -7.01 -7.76
CA PRO A 371 -7.72 -5.67 -7.98
C PRO A 371 -9.13 -5.71 -8.59
N VAL A 372 -9.92 -4.68 -8.30
CA VAL A 372 -11.28 -4.49 -8.82
C VAL A 372 -11.31 -3.21 -9.64
N PHE A 373 -11.75 -3.32 -10.89
CA PHE A 373 -11.76 -2.20 -11.83
C PHE A 373 -13.17 -1.80 -12.26
N SER A 374 -13.35 -0.52 -12.59
CA SER A 374 -14.63 -0.08 -13.14
C SER A 374 -14.80 -0.54 -14.59
N LYS A 375 -15.90 -1.25 -14.87
CA LYS A 375 -16.28 -1.72 -16.22
C LYS A 375 -17.13 -0.71 -17.00
N LYS A 376 -17.39 0.47 -16.44
CA LYS A 376 -18.26 1.48 -17.08
C LYS A 376 -17.62 2.00 -18.36
N LYS A 377 -18.41 2.07 -19.44
CA LYS A 377 -17.90 2.47 -20.77
C LYS A 377 -17.20 3.84 -20.77
N GLU A 378 -17.65 4.75 -19.92
CA GLU A 378 -17.12 6.11 -19.79
C GLU A 378 -15.75 6.15 -19.08
N THR A 379 -15.49 5.20 -18.18
CA THR A 379 -14.29 5.16 -17.33
C THR A 379 -13.24 4.17 -17.84
N LEU A 380 -13.57 3.35 -18.84
CA LEU A 380 -12.65 2.38 -19.47
C LEU A 380 -11.34 3.02 -19.97
N SER A 381 -11.40 4.24 -20.53
CA SER A 381 -10.21 4.95 -21.01
C SER A 381 -9.38 5.59 -19.89
N HIS A 382 -10.01 5.87 -18.75
CA HIS A 382 -9.36 6.49 -17.59
C HIS A 382 -8.68 5.45 -16.67
N GLY A 383 -9.12 4.19 -16.74
CA GLY A 383 -8.53 3.08 -15.99
C GLY A 383 -8.70 3.22 -14.49
N ILE A 384 -9.95 3.30 -14.02
CA ILE A 384 -10.26 3.56 -12.61
C ILE A 384 -10.20 2.27 -11.78
N LEU A 385 -9.36 2.29 -10.75
CA LEU A 385 -9.31 1.29 -9.67
C LEU A 385 -10.42 1.60 -8.65
N LEU A 386 -11.36 0.68 -8.46
CA LEU A 386 -12.42 0.80 -7.44
C LEU A 386 -11.92 0.40 -6.05
N GLY A 387 -10.97 -0.54 -6.02
CA GLY A 387 -10.43 -1.10 -4.79
C GLY A 387 -9.76 -2.44 -5.03
N VAL A 388 -9.54 -3.19 -3.94
CA VAL A 388 -8.94 -4.52 -3.96
C VAL A 388 -9.78 -5.43 -3.08
N VAL A 389 -10.11 -6.61 -3.61
CA VAL A 389 -10.70 -7.69 -2.83
C VAL A 389 -9.60 -8.63 -2.34
N GLY A 390 -9.76 -9.13 -1.13
CA GLY A 390 -8.82 -10.09 -0.57
C GLY A 390 -9.49 -11.13 0.31
N THR A 391 -8.80 -12.25 0.48
CA THR A 391 -9.14 -13.24 1.49
C THR A 391 -7.88 -13.74 2.18
N ASP A 392 -7.98 -13.89 3.49
CA ASP A 392 -6.87 -14.37 4.29
C ASP A 392 -6.97 -15.88 4.48
N VAL A 393 -5.80 -16.50 4.50
CA VAL A 393 -5.62 -17.91 4.81
C VAL A 393 -4.60 -18.02 5.93
N ALA A 394 -5.01 -18.63 7.05
CA ALA A 394 -4.09 -18.92 8.13
C ALA A 394 -3.01 -19.90 7.64
N LEU A 395 -1.73 -19.57 7.84
CA LEU A 395 -0.61 -20.42 7.41
C LEU A 395 -0.63 -21.79 8.08
N LYS A 396 -1.24 -21.88 9.27
CA LYS A 396 -1.49 -23.15 9.96
C LYS A 396 -2.32 -24.11 9.11
N GLU A 397 -3.34 -23.63 8.41
CA GLU A 397 -4.20 -24.46 7.57
C GLU A 397 -3.45 -24.95 6.31
N LEU A 398 -2.60 -24.11 5.71
CA LEU A 398 -1.72 -24.54 4.62
C LEU A 398 -0.74 -25.62 5.09
N MET A 399 -0.17 -25.47 6.28
CA MET A 399 0.76 -26.44 6.85
C MET A 399 0.09 -27.77 7.26
N ARG A 400 -1.24 -27.82 7.42
CA ARG A 400 -1.97 -29.07 7.64
C ARG A 400 -2.03 -29.94 6.38
N LEU A 401 -1.89 -29.36 5.20
CA LEU A 401 -1.76 -30.11 3.94
C LEU A 401 -0.47 -30.93 3.91
N VAL A 402 0.57 -30.47 4.61
CA VAL A 402 1.82 -31.22 4.78
C VAL A 402 1.61 -32.32 5.82
N SER A 403 1.46 -33.56 5.37
CA SER A 403 1.23 -34.71 6.25
C SER A 403 2.46 -35.08 7.08
N ARG A 404 2.65 -34.40 8.23
CA ARG A 404 3.79 -34.62 9.15
C ARG A 404 3.96 -36.07 9.58
N TYR A 405 2.86 -36.78 9.80
CA TYR A 405 2.90 -38.19 10.23
C TYR A 405 3.54 -39.14 9.21
N LYS A 406 3.61 -38.77 7.92
CA LYS A 406 4.29 -39.57 6.88
C LYS A 406 5.78 -39.29 6.79
N LEU A 407 6.25 -38.15 7.31
CA LEU A 407 7.62 -37.65 7.15
C LEU A 407 8.57 -38.15 8.25
N GLY A 408 8.05 -38.76 9.32
CA GLY A 408 8.84 -39.16 10.48
C GLY A 408 9.18 -37.99 11.41
N VAL A 409 9.96 -38.25 12.46
CA VAL A 409 10.17 -37.30 13.58
C VAL A 409 11.01 -36.08 13.19
N HIS A 410 11.92 -36.24 12.22
CA HIS A 410 12.82 -35.18 11.76
C HIS A 410 12.37 -34.50 10.45
N GLY A 411 11.37 -35.05 9.77
CA GLY A 411 10.90 -34.51 8.50
C GLY A 411 9.87 -33.40 8.72
N TYR A 412 10.09 -32.26 8.09
CA TYR A 412 9.15 -31.14 8.08
C TYR A 412 9.02 -30.56 6.69
N GLY A 413 7.86 -29.94 6.42
CA GLY A 413 7.68 -29.06 5.27
C GLY A 413 7.89 -27.61 5.70
N TYR A 414 8.33 -26.79 4.75
CA TYR A 414 8.41 -25.35 4.90
C TYR A 414 7.94 -24.71 3.59
N LEU A 415 7.45 -23.47 3.67
CA LEU A 415 6.95 -22.72 2.52
C LEU A 415 7.91 -21.59 2.20
N LEU A 416 8.27 -21.45 0.92
CA LEU A 416 9.15 -20.41 0.40
C LEU A 416 8.43 -19.58 -0.67
N THR A 417 8.75 -18.29 -0.73
CA THR A 417 8.41 -17.41 -1.87
C THR A 417 9.42 -17.56 -3.00
N ASN A 418 9.10 -16.99 -4.16
CA ASN A 418 10.00 -16.84 -5.31
C ASN A 418 11.25 -15.99 -4.98
N ASN A 419 11.15 -15.09 -4.00
CA ASN A 419 12.27 -14.27 -3.52
C ASN A 419 13.14 -15.00 -2.47
N GLY A 420 12.81 -16.24 -2.13
CA GLY A 420 13.54 -17.04 -1.14
C GLY A 420 13.18 -16.73 0.32
N TYR A 421 12.05 -16.06 0.55
CA TYR A 421 11.53 -15.79 1.88
C TYR A 421 10.70 -16.97 2.41
N ILE A 422 10.96 -17.36 3.64
CA ILE A 422 10.21 -18.37 4.39
C ILE A 422 8.87 -17.78 4.81
N LEU A 423 7.79 -18.32 4.24
CA LEU A 423 6.42 -18.02 4.67
C LEU A 423 6.07 -18.80 5.93
N SER A 424 6.46 -20.07 6.02
CA SER A 424 6.17 -20.92 7.18
C SER A 424 7.28 -21.94 7.42
N HIS A 425 7.72 -22.01 8.67
CA HIS A 425 8.71 -22.97 9.15
C HIS A 425 8.34 -23.44 10.56
N PRO A 426 8.63 -24.70 10.96
CA PRO A 426 8.31 -25.20 12.31
C PRO A 426 8.89 -24.35 13.45
N ASP A 427 10.10 -23.81 13.25
CA ASP A 427 10.76 -22.95 14.22
C ASP A 427 10.29 -21.49 14.16
N LEU A 428 9.45 -21.13 13.18
CA LEU A 428 9.00 -19.76 12.98
C LEU A 428 8.17 -19.29 14.18
N ARG A 429 8.73 -18.36 14.95
CA ARG A 429 8.08 -17.77 16.13
C ARG A 429 7.57 -16.37 15.79
N PRO A 430 6.26 -16.10 16.00
CA PRO A 430 5.70 -14.76 15.76
C PRO A 430 6.26 -13.70 16.73
N LEU A 431 6.83 -14.10 17.87
CA LEU A 431 7.39 -13.20 18.88
C LEU A 431 8.84 -13.61 19.25
N VAL A 432 9.77 -12.66 19.18
CA VAL A 432 11.09 -12.77 19.81
C VAL A 432 11.23 -11.61 20.80
N GLN A 433 11.43 -11.92 22.08
CA GLN A 433 11.67 -10.94 23.15
C GLN A 433 10.67 -9.76 23.12
N THR A 434 9.36 -10.05 23.14
CA THR A 434 8.27 -9.04 23.13
C THR A 434 8.19 -8.12 21.91
N LYS A 435 9.03 -8.31 20.89
CA LYS A 435 8.88 -7.66 19.57
C LYS A 435 8.29 -8.66 18.58
N ILE A 436 7.34 -8.17 17.79
CA ILE A 436 6.82 -8.90 16.63
C ILE A 436 7.96 -9.04 15.62
N VAL A 437 8.33 -10.27 15.29
CA VAL A 437 9.33 -10.53 14.24
C VAL A 437 8.58 -10.57 12.92
N LEU A 438 8.51 -9.43 12.24
CA LEU A 438 7.88 -9.32 10.92
C LEU A 438 8.72 -9.98 9.82
N ASN A 439 10.04 -10.14 10.02
CA ASN A 439 10.91 -10.84 9.07
C ASN A 439 11.71 -11.97 9.73
N TRP A 440 11.22 -13.20 9.62
CA TRP A 440 11.90 -14.37 10.16
C TRP A 440 13.11 -14.80 9.32
N ASN A 441 13.21 -14.32 8.07
CA ASN A 441 14.30 -14.68 7.17
C ASN A 441 15.65 -14.08 7.58
N ASP A 442 15.66 -12.89 8.17
CA ASP A 442 16.89 -12.28 8.66
C ASP A 442 17.35 -12.92 9.97
N VAL A 443 16.40 -13.36 10.82
CA VAL A 443 16.70 -14.17 12.02
C VAL A 443 17.26 -15.53 11.60
N PHE A 444 16.62 -16.22 10.65
CA PHE A 444 17.09 -17.52 10.17
C PHE A 444 18.43 -17.42 9.42
N ARG A 445 18.66 -16.38 8.60
CA ARG A 445 19.95 -16.12 7.94
C ARG A 445 21.06 -15.85 8.96
N ARG A 446 20.81 -15.01 9.98
CA ARG A 446 21.81 -14.69 11.02
C ARG A 446 22.09 -15.87 11.95
N GLU A 447 21.07 -16.66 12.30
CA GLU A 447 21.19 -17.77 13.26
C GLU A 447 21.67 -19.09 12.64
N ASN A 448 21.36 -19.38 11.37
CA ASN A 448 21.69 -20.68 10.74
C ASN A 448 22.76 -20.64 9.64
N PHE A 449 23.14 -19.47 9.12
CA PHE A 449 24.21 -19.35 8.10
C PHE A 449 25.49 -18.68 8.61
N SER A 450 25.61 -18.45 9.92
CA SER A 450 26.86 -18.06 10.59
C SER A 450 27.74 -19.27 10.94
N GLY A 451 27.92 -20.17 9.96
CA GLY A 451 28.78 -21.35 10.03
C GLY A 451 30.05 -21.21 9.21
#